data_AF-A0A523RCF8-F1
#
_entry.id   AF-A0A523RCF8-F1
#
_cell.length_a   1.000
_cell.length_b   1.000
_cell.length_c   1.000
_cell.angle_alpha   90.00
_cell.angle_beta   90.00
_cell.angle_gamma   90.00
#
_symmetry.space_group_name_H-M   'P 1'
#
loop_
_entity.id
_entity.type
_entity.pdbx_description
1 polymer ?
#
loop_
_entity_poly.entity_id
_entity_poly.type
_entity_poly.pdbx_seq_one_letter_code
_entity_poly.pdbx_strand_id
1 'polypeptide(L)'
;MRIQDVLGMNARNLLYIRPYNPRKAIRLADDKLATKEMLTQAGIPVPKTYGVIRESKDLEGFRWGKLPKSFVLKPNHGLGGEGIIVFKRRFKNGNLLKVDGSKMSAREFKTHVNDILDGRYSLSGVPDIAFFEEKLVAHKLLTLYFP
;
A
#
# COMPACT_ATOMS: atom_id res chain seq x y z
N MET A 1 5.58 -3.60 -33.29
CA MET A 1 4.35 -3.75 -32.48
C MET A 1 3.36 -2.72 -33.00
N ARG A 2 2.19 -3.12 -33.51
CA ARG A 2 1.18 -2.16 -33.98
C ARG A 2 0.34 -1.72 -32.78
N ILE A 3 -0.17 -0.50 -32.78
CA ILE A 3 -1.08 0.02 -31.72
C ILE A 3 -2.29 -0.91 -31.52
N GLN A 4 -2.75 -1.56 -32.61
CA GLN A 4 -3.84 -2.54 -32.63
C GLN A 4 -3.56 -3.77 -31.74
N ASP A 5 -2.28 -4.09 -31.52
CA ASP A 5 -1.84 -5.26 -30.75
C ASP A 5 -1.65 -4.91 -29.24
N VAL A 6 -1.86 -3.64 -28.84
CA VAL A 6 -1.68 -3.16 -27.47
C VAL A 6 -3.03 -2.95 -26.80
N LEU A 7 -3.33 -3.73 -25.77
CA LEU A 7 -4.54 -3.56 -24.98
C LEU A 7 -4.42 -2.36 -24.03
N GLY A 8 -5.06 -1.24 -24.38
CA GLY A 8 -5.12 -0.05 -23.51
C GLY A 8 -5.91 -0.29 -22.21
N MET A 9 -5.62 0.49 -21.17
CA MET A 9 -6.22 0.33 -19.83
C MET A 9 -7.75 0.47 -19.84
N ASN A 10 -8.29 1.39 -20.65
CA ASN A 10 -9.74 1.58 -20.79
C ASN A 10 -10.42 0.38 -21.45
N ALA A 11 -9.86 -0.11 -22.56
CA ALA A 11 -10.36 -1.30 -23.24
C ALA A 11 -10.27 -2.54 -22.34
N ARG A 12 -9.16 -2.73 -21.62
CA ARG A 12 -9.02 -3.78 -20.60
C ARG A 12 -10.14 -3.72 -19.57
N ASN A 13 -10.35 -2.53 -18.98
CA ASN A 13 -11.33 -2.36 -17.91
C ASN A 13 -12.78 -2.57 -18.40
N LEU A 14 -13.12 -2.08 -19.59
CA LEU A 14 -14.48 -2.15 -20.14
C LEU A 14 -14.82 -3.52 -20.73
N LEU A 15 -13.89 -4.13 -21.48
CA LEU A 15 -14.13 -5.36 -22.24
C LEU A 15 -13.82 -6.64 -21.45
N TYR A 16 -12.93 -6.56 -20.46
CA TYR A 16 -12.45 -7.76 -19.74
C TYR A 16 -12.67 -7.69 -18.23
N ILE A 17 -12.29 -6.61 -17.56
CA ILE A 17 -12.43 -6.56 -16.09
C ILE A 17 -13.91 -6.49 -15.69
N ARG A 18 -14.65 -5.49 -16.17
CA ARG A 18 -16.06 -5.28 -15.80
C ARG A 18 -17.00 -6.43 -16.18
N PRO A 19 -16.90 -7.04 -17.37
CA PRO A 19 -17.84 -8.10 -17.77
C PRO A 19 -17.57 -9.44 -17.07
N TYR A 20 -16.31 -9.77 -16.81
CA TYR A 20 -15.94 -11.11 -16.30
C TYR A 20 -15.69 -11.16 -14.78
N ASN A 21 -15.69 -10.03 -14.08
CA ASN A 21 -15.47 -10.00 -12.62
C ASN A 21 -16.71 -9.46 -11.90
N PRO A 22 -17.37 -10.26 -11.03
CA PRO A 22 -18.46 -9.78 -10.21
C PRO A 22 -18.05 -8.59 -9.35
N ARG A 23 -18.92 -7.58 -9.22
CA ARG A 23 -18.62 -6.36 -8.43
C ARG A 23 -18.17 -6.66 -7.00
N LYS A 24 -18.70 -7.72 -6.38
CA LYS A 24 -18.30 -8.15 -5.03
C LYS A 24 -16.83 -8.61 -4.96
N ALA A 25 -16.36 -9.29 -6.00
CA ALA A 25 -14.98 -9.78 -6.08
C ALA A 25 -14.01 -8.62 -6.32
N ILE A 26 -14.39 -7.67 -7.17
CA ILE A 26 -13.62 -6.43 -7.38
C ILE A 26 -13.48 -5.65 -6.07
N ARG A 27 -14.59 -5.42 -5.35
CA ARG A 27 -14.53 -4.72 -4.05
C ARG A 27 -13.64 -5.42 -3.02
N LEU A 28 -13.68 -6.76 -2.98
CA LEU A 28 -12.82 -7.53 -2.10
C LEU A 28 -11.34 -7.33 -2.48
N ALA A 29 -11.02 -7.44 -3.78
CA ALA A 29 -9.67 -7.26 -4.30
C ALA A 29 -9.11 -5.84 -4.09
N ASP A 30 -9.96 -4.82 -4.16
CA ASP A 30 -9.60 -3.41 -3.92
C ASP A 30 -9.37 -3.12 -2.42
N ASP A 31 -9.91 -3.93 -1.53
CA ASP A 31 -9.62 -3.90 -0.09
C ASP A 31 -8.41 -4.80 0.23
N LYS A 32 -7.24 -4.17 0.40
CA LYS A 32 -5.98 -4.90 0.63
C LYS A 32 -5.99 -5.66 1.95
N LEU A 33 -6.63 -5.14 3.00
CA LEU A 33 -6.73 -5.78 4.30
C LEU A 33 -7.67 -6.98 4.24
N ALA A 34 -8.85 -6.83 3.63
CA ALA A 34 -9.80 -7.94 3.47
C ALA A 34 -9.25 -9.05 2.56
N THR A 35 -8.61 -8.68 1.44
CA THR A 35 -7.91 -9.63 0.58
C THR A 35 -6.83 -10.38 1.35
N LYS A 36 -6.05 -9.68 2.17
CA LYS A 36 -5.01 -10.31 2.98
C LYS A 36 -5.60 -11.32 3.96
N GLU A 37 -6.68 -10.96 4.65
CA GLU A 37 -7.34 -11.86 5.58
C GLU A 37 -7.83 -13.12 4.88
N MET A 38 -8.48 -12.98 3.72
CA MET A 38 -8.91 -14.11 2.89
C MET A 38 -7.75 -15.01 2.48
N LEU A 39 -6.65 -14.43 1.98
CA LEU A 39 -5.45 -15.18 1.57
C LEU A 39 -4.82 -15.91 2.76
N THR A 40 -4.75 -15.26 3.93
CA THR A 40 -4.23 -15.86 5.16
C THR A 40 -5.06 -17.06 5.60
N GLN A 41 -6.40 -16.93 5.58
CA GLN A 41 -7.32 -18.02 5.90
C GLN A 41 -7.18 -19.20 4.92
N ALA A 42 -6.83 -18.93 3.67
CA ALA A 42 -6.54 -19.94 2.65
C ALA A 42 -5.12 -20.54 2.74
N GLY A 43 -4.31 -20.15 3.74
CA GLY A 43 -2.94 -20.62 3.89
C GLY A 43 -1.95 -20.04 2.87
N ILE A 44 -2.33 -18.98 2.16
CA ILE A 44 -1.47 -18.29 1.19
C ILE A 44 -0.61 -17.27 1.94
N PRO A 45 0.74 -17.33 1.82
CA PRO A 45 1.62 -16.40 2.50
C PRO A 45 1.39 -14.95 2.06
N VAL A 46 1.33 -14.05 3.04
CA VAL A 46 1.16 -12.60 2.86
C VAL A 46 2.16 -11.85 3.73
N PRO A 47 2.56 -10.61 3.35
CA PRO A 47 3.46 -9.79 4.17
C PRO A 47 2.88 -9.58 5.57
N LYS A 48 3.73 -9.61 6.60
CA LYS A 48 3.27 -9.35 7.97
C LYS A 48 2.75 -7.91 8.11
N THR A 49 1.53 -7.75 8.64
CA THR A 49 1.00 -6.43 9.05
C THR A 49 1.52 -6.09 10.45
N TYR A 50 2.10 -4.90 10.62
CA TYR A 50 2.63 -4.43 11.90
C TYR A 50 1.65 -3.52 12.67
N GLY A 51 0.73 -2.88 11.97
CA GLY A 51 -0.25 -2.00 12.57
C GLY A 51 -1.18 -1.41 11.53
N VAL A 52 -2.35 -0.99 11.99
CA VAL A 52 -3.43 -0.41 11.18
C VAL A 52 -3.92 0.85 11.91
N ILE A 53 -4.12 1.92 11.18
CA ILE A 53 -4.66 3.21 11.62
C ILE A 53 -5.94 3.43 10.84
N ARG A 54 -7.09 3.40 11.52
CA ARG A 54 -8.41 3.58 10.90
C ARG A 54 -8.93 4.99 11.05
N GLU A 55 -8.52 5.65 12.13
CA GLU A 55 -8.98 7.00 12.48
C GLU A 55 -7.87 7.79 13.20
N SER A 56 -8.05 9.10 13.33
CA SER A 56 -7.06 9.99 13.96
C SER A 56 -6.74 9.60 15.40
N LYS A 57 -7.70 9.02 16.13
CA LYS A 57 -7.49 8.52 17.50
C LYS A 57 -6.49 7.36 17.55
N ASP A 58 -6.52 6.46 16.55
CA ASP A 58 -5.53 5.39 16.43
C ASP A 58 -4.13 5.96 16.24
N LEU A 59 -4.02 7.06 15.48
CA LEU A 59 -2.76 7.72 15.20
C LEU A 59 -2.11 8.31 16.45
N GLU A 60 -2.90 8.95 17.31
CA GLU A 60 -2.45 9.51 18.58
C GLU A 60 -1.91 8.43 19.54
N GLY A 61 -2.63 7.30 19.61
CA GLY A 61 -2.25 6.16 20.45
C GLY A 61 -1.19 5.23 19.83
N PHE A 62 -0.77 5.47 18.58
CA PHE A 62 0.05 4.51 17.87
C PHE A 62 1.46 4.39 18.45
N ARG A 63 1.87 3.16 18.77
CA ARG A 63 3.18 2.86 19.33
C ARG A 63 4.24 2.75 18.23
N TRP A 64 4.68 3.89 17.70
CA TRP A 64 5.67 3.99 16.62
C TRP A 64 6.93 3.15 16.85
N GLY A 65 7.40 3.03 18.09
CA GLY A 65 8.59 2.24 18.46
C GLY A 65 8.46 0.74 18.22
N LYS A 66 7.24 0.20 18.07
CA LYS A 66 7.00 -1.22 17.74
C LYS A 66 7.19 -1.54 16.26
N LEU A 67 7.14 -0.53 15.39
CA LEU A 67 7.42 -0.74 13.97
C LEU A 67 8.90 -1.12 13.80
N PRO A 68 9.23 -2.08 12.92
CA PRO A 68 10.62 -2.47 12.66
C PRO A 68 11.44 -1.33 12.06
N LYS A 69 12.73 -1.59 11.86
CA LYS A 69 13.63 -0.62 11.20
C LYS A 69 13.20 -0.33 9.76
N SER A 70 12.72 -1.33 9.04
CA SER A 70 12.26 -1.24 7.66
C SER A 70 10.84 -1.77 7.54
N PHE A 71 9.97 -1.00 6.88
CA PHE A 71 8.56 -1.32 6.68
C PHE A 71 8.02 -0.52 5.49
N VAL A 72 6.80 -0.86 5.08
CA VAL A 72 6.01 -0.13 4.08
C VAL A 72 4.84 0.53 4.79
N LEU A 73 4.56 1.80 4.50
CA LEU A 73 3.28 2.44 4.77
C LEU A 73 2.48 2.48 3.46
N LYS A 74 1.21 2.10 3.51
CA LYS A 74 0.33 2.20 2.34
C LYS A 74 -1.15 2.42 2.72
N PRO A 75 -1.95 3.01 1.82
CA PRO A 75 -3.40 3.07 1.93
C PRO A 75 -4.07 1.71 1.64
N ASN A 76 -5.22 1.45 2.28
CA ASN A 76 -5.98 0.21 2.09
C ASN A 76 -6.63 0.15 0.72
N HIS A 77 -7.25 1.23 0.28
CA HIS A 77 -7.63 1.43 -1.11
C HIS A 77 -6.49 2.14 -1.85
N GLY A 78 -6.54 2.26 -3.17
CA GLY A 78 -5.37 2.75 -3.90
C GLY A 78 -5.71 3.51 -5.16
N LEU A 79 -4.91 4.56 -5.38
CA LEU A 79 -4.82 5.30 -6.63
C LEU A 79 -3.49 4.95 -7.32
N GLY A 80 -3.40 3.75 -7.92
CA GLY A 80 -2.28 3.41 -8.81
C GLY A 80 -0.87 3.40 -8.20
N GLY A 81 -0.74 3.30 -6.87
CA GLY A 81 0.54 3.29 -6.16
C GLY A 81 0.85 4.58 -5.40
N GLU A 82 0.02 5.61 -5.53
CA GLU A 82 0.15 6.81 -4.72
C GLU A 82 -0.13 6.54 -3.23
N GLY A 83 0.50 7.33 -2.37
CA GLY A 83 0.40 7.19 -0.91
C GLY A 83 1.26 6.06 -0.31
N ILE A 84 1.91 5.24 -1.13
CA ILE A 84 2.82 4.19 -0.65
C ILE A 84 4.19 4.80 -0.36
N ILE A 85 4.73 4.53 0.84
CA ILE A 85 6.10 4.87 1.19
C ILE A 85 6.82 3.64 1.71
N VAL A 86 7.98 3.35 1.13
CA VAL A 86 8.85 2.27 1.56
C VAL A 86 10.02 2.84 2.36
N PHE A 87 10.15 2.42 3.62
CA PHE A 87 11.20 2.86 4.53
C PHE A 87 12.32 1.83 4.66
N LYS A 88 13.56 2.31 4.51
CA LYS A 88 14.78 1.50 4.62
C LYS A 88 15.27 1.40 6.06
N ARG A 89 15.24 2.52 6.80
CA ARG A 89 15.66 2.56 8.22
C ARG A 89 15.05 3.74 8.96
N ARG A 90 15.16 3.69 10.29
CA ARG A 90 14.87 4.80 11.21
C ARG A 90 16.14 5.31 11.86
N PHE A 91 16.24 6.62 11.97
CA PHE A 91 17.33 7.31 12.66
C PHE A 91 17.03 7.45 14.16
N LYS A 92 18.08 7.68 14.97
CA LYS A 92 17.93 7.87 16.43
C LYS A 92 17.07 9.07 16.80
N ASN A 93 17.05 10.10 15.95
CA ASN A 93 16.23 11.31 16.13
C ASN A 93 14.76 11.15 15.69
N GLY A 94 14.33 9.94 15.33
CA GLY A 94 12.95 9.66 14.90
C GLY A 94 12.69 9.85 13.40
N ASN A 95 13.62 10.44 12.65
CA ASN A 95 13.47 10.57 11.20
C ASN A 95 13.53 9.20 10.51
N LEU A 96 12.92 9.11 9.34
CA LEU A 96 12.86 7.92 8.51
C LEU A 96 13.64 8.14 7.21
N LEU A 97 14.36 7.11 6.76
CA LEU A 97 15.00 7.07 5.46
C LEU A 97 14.13 6.25 4.50
N LYS A 98 13.68 6.88 3.42
CA LYS A 98 12.97 6.21 2.33
C LYS A 98 13.94 5.39 1.46
N VAL A 99 13.41 4.46 0.68
CA VAL A 99 14.24 3.64 -0.25
C VAL A 99 14.89 4.46 -1.36
N ASP A 100 14.28 5.60 -1.74
CA ASP A 100 14.81 6.55 -2.72
C ASP A 100 15.98 7.40 -2.18
N GLY A 101 16.36 7.22 -0.91
CA GLY A 101 17.44 7.97 -0.25
C GLY A 101 17.00 9.28 0.42
N SER A 102 15.77 9.74 0.19
CA SER A 102 15.23 10.93 0.83
C SER A 102 14.90 10.68 2.31
N LYS A 103 14.99 11.73 3.12
CA LYS A 103 14.64 11.70 4.54
C LYS A 103 13.23 12.24 4.74
N MET A 104 12.54 11.71 5.74
CA MET A 104 11.23 12.17 6.18
C MET A 104 11.26 12.34 7.70
N SER A 105 10.88 13.52 8.17
CA SER A 105 10.74 13.80 9.60
C SER A 105 9.55 13.05 10.20
N ALA A 106 9.54 12.89 11.53
CA ALA A 106 8.40 12.29 12.21
C ALA A 106 7.10 13.09 12.02
N ARG A 107 7.19 14.42 11.86
CA ARG A 107 6.05 15.31 11.59
C ARG A 107 5.49 15.04 10.20
N GLU A 108 6.32 15.08 9.16
CA GLU A 108 5.90 14.80 7.78
C GLU A 108 5.30 13.40 7.65
N PHE A 109 5.88 12.42 8.35
CA PHE A 109 5.35 11.07 8.36
C PHE A 109 3.94 10.98 8.95
N LYS A 110 3.69 11.64 10.08
CA LYS A 110 2.34 11.72 10.67
C LYS A 110 1.36 12.45 9.75
N THR A 111 1.80 13.56 9.13
CA THR A 111 1.00 14.27 8.13
C THR A 111 0.63 13.36 6.97
N HIS A 112 1.57 12.57 6.44
CA HIS A 112 1.29 11.62 5.36
C HIS A 112 0.28 10.54 5.77
N VAL A 113 0.32 10.09 7.02
CA VAL A 113 -0.70 9.16 7.52
C VAL A 113 -2.08 9.84 7.58
N ASN A 114 -2.18 11.08 8.04
CA ASN A 114 -3.43 11.84 8.00
C ASN A 114 -3.94 12.04 6.56
N ASP A 115 -3.05 12.37 5.62
CA ASP A 115 -3.42 12.50 4.20
C ASP A 115 -4.03 11.20 3.65
N ILE A 116 -3.56 10.03 4.09
CA ILE A 116 -4.19 8.74 3.77
C ILE A 116 -5.60 8.67 4.39
N LEU A 117 -5.73 8.97 5.69
CA LEU A 117 -7.01 8.92 6.39
C LEU A 117 -8.05 9.86 5.78
N ASP A 118 -7.63 11.03 5.31
CA ASP A 118 -8.48 12.03 4.65
C ASP A 118 -8.82 11.64 3.20
N GLY A 119 -8.29 10.53 2.69
CA GLY A 119 -8.61 10.02 1.36
C GLY A 119 -7.82 10.68 0.23
N ARG A 120 -6.73 11.40 0.52
CA ARG A 120 -5.91 12.08 -0.51
C ARG A 120 -5.36 11.12 -1.58
N TYR A 121 -5.16 9.86 -1.21
CA TYR A 121 -4.65 8.79 -2.08
C TYR A 121 -5.72 7.78 -2.50
N SER A 122 -6.99 8.13 -2.31
CA SER A 122 -8.16 7.35 -2.72
C SER A 122 -8.68 7.86 -4.06
N LEU A 123 -9.05 6.95 -4.97
CA LEU A 123 -9.61 7.28 -6.30
C LEU A 123 -10.82 8.23 -6.25
N SER A 124 -11.63 8.11 -5.19
CA SER A 124 -12.85 8.88 -5.01
C SER A 124 -12.74 9.95 -3.92
N GLY A 125 -11.53 10.20 -3.39
CA GLY A 125 -11.33 11.14 -2.27
C GLY A 125 -12.05 10.72 -0.99
N VAL A 126 -12.36 9.44 -0.85
CA VAL A 126 -13.08 8.89 0.31
C VAL A 126 -12.05 8.55 1.39
N PRO A 127 -12.36 8.81 2.69
CA PRO A 127 -11.51 8.41 3.80
C PRO A 127 -11.05 6.96 3.70
N ASP A 128 -9.79 6.73 4.04
CA ASP A 128 -9.14 5.43 3.88
C ASP A 128 -8.43 5.00 5.17
N ILE A 129 -7.86 3.80 5.16
CA ILE A 129 -7.11 3.21 6.25
C ILE A 129 -5.63 3.21 5.88
N ALA A 130 -4.79 3.71 6.79
CA ALA A 130 -3.35 3.59 6.68
C ALA A 130 -2.87 2.34 7.42
N PHE A 131 -1.95 1.58 6.82
CA PHE A 131 -1.39 0.42 7.50
C PHE A 131 0.06 0.16 7.15
N PHE A 132 0.73 -0.54 8.06
CA PHE A 132 2.16 -0.80 8.02
C PHE A 132 2.42 -2.28 7.78
N GLU A 133 3.33 -2.57 6.87
CA GLU A 133 3.66 -3.94 6.48
C GLU A 133 5.17 -4.20 6.40
N GLU A 134 5.49 -5.49 6.39
CA GLU A 134 6.79 -6.00 6.00
C GLU A 134 7.23 -5.49 4.63
N LYS A 135 8.47 -5.00 4.57
CA LYS A 135 9.12 -4.65 3.31
C LYS A 135 9.67 -5.91 2.65
N LEU A 136 8.97 -6.38 1.62
CA LEU A 136 9.45 -7.48 0.78
C LEU A 136 10.73 -7.09 0.01
N VAL A 137 11.57 -8.09 -0.23
CA VAL A 137 12.74 -8.00 -1.12
C VAL A 137 12.54 -9.04 -2.20
N ALA A 138 12.63 -8.62 -3.46
CA ALA A 138 12.53 -9.54 -4.58
C ALA A 138 13.62 -10.62 -4.48
N HIS A 139 13.24 -11.86 -4.74
CA HIS A 139 14.21 -12.93 -4.87
C HIS A 139 15.21 -12.60 -5.99
N LYS A 140 16.49 -12.97 -5.84
CA LYS A 140 17.56 -12.64 -6.81
C LYS A 140 17.24 -13.03 -8.26
N LEU A 141 16.45 -14.08 -8.46
CA LEU A 141 16.04 -14.50 -9.80
C LEU A 141 15.10 -13.50 -10.48
N LEU A 142 14.32 -12.75 -9.70
CA LEU A 142 13.35 -11.79 -10.24
C LEU A 142 13.99 -10.45 -10.61
N THR A 143 15.20 -10.14 -10.14
CA THR A 143 15.87 -8.88 -10.47
C THR A 143 16.24 -8.78 -11.95
N LEU A 144 16.30 -9.91 -12.66
CA LEU A 144 16.49 -9.94 -14.12
C LEU A 144 15.31 -9.34 -14.90
N TYR A 145 14.13 -9.29 -14.29
CA TYR A 145 12.89 -8.79 -14.91
C TYR A 145 12.51 -7.37 -14.45
N PHE A 146 13.20 -6.84 -13.43
CA PHE A 146 12.96 -5.52 -12.87
C PHE A 146 14.31 -4.80 -12.63
N PRO A 147 14.98 -4.36 -13.71
CA PRO A 147 16.26 -3.65 -13.64
C PRO A 147 16.14 -2.29 -12.94
#